data_AF-A0A1V6T1Z3-F1
#
_entry.id   AF-A0A1V6T1Z3-F1
#
_cell.length_a   1.000
_cell.length_b   1.000
_cell.length_c   1.000
_cell.angle_alpha   90.00
_cell.angle_beta   90.00
_cell.angle_gamma   90.00
#
_symmetry.space_group_name_H-M   'P 1'
#
loop_
_entity.id
_entity.type
_entity.pdbx_description
1 polymer ?
#
loop_
_entity_poly.entity_id
_entity_poly.type
_entity_poly.pdbx_seq_one_letter_code
_entity_poly.pdbx_strand_id
1 'polypeptide(L)'
;MLSRAALPLTRPNVFASAFRASSALSAQRPRWYAKGKGSAPYDLPESMQSEEKVKKHKSTQKPQEAQYTTEQPEFDTKAQPETTKPSEAEEFPEKPLPDLTQGIPSTLAAELEGRTTRKPGLNLTEDPTSEEYSDEKRGGGGGDIPKGGYETSMDRRKARMANIMYALMLAAGVAGMGYLGRNWETEEEERAHPEQPSGWGLGLWYNRVRARTGDLTSYYKDPAFPKLLPDEDPTMRQPYTLVLSLEDLLVHSEWSREHGWRVAKRPGVDYFLRYLNQYYELVLFTSVPSMMADQVLRKLDPYRIIRWPLFREATRYKDGEYIKDLEYLNRDLSKVILIDTKEEHARLQPENAVVLDKWTGDPKDKTLVALIPFLEYLAGMGVEDVRPVLKSFDGTVIPVEFAKREKAMRERFEKELAEEKKKKPSLSMGSLAGALGLSSGRTIDGEVSPSEGLAQGKMLWDQIRERGQKNYEMIEREIRENGEKWLAEMAAEEEKARQEQMASMKGSFTGVFGAGGNKE
;
A
#
# COMPACT_ATOMS: atom_id res chain seq x y z
N MET A 1 7.39 51.23 4.69
CA MET A 1 6.08 50.91 4.10
C MET A 1 5.81 49.42 4.31
N LEU A 2 5.45 49.04 5.54
CA LEU A 2 5.20 47.65 5.93
C LEU A 2 3.68 47.43 5.92
N SER A 3 3.23 46.59 5.00
CA SER A 3 1.82 46.31 4.75
C SER A 3 1.22 45.44 5.85
N ARG A 4 0.17 45.97 6.47
CA ARG A 4 -0.78 45.29 7.35
C ARG A 4 -1.44 44.13 6.59
N ALA A 5 -1.20 42.89 7.00
CA ALA A 5 -2.06 41.76 6.70
C ALA A 5 -3.05 41.61 7.87
N ALA A 6 -4.17 42.34 7.78
CA ALA A 6 -5.31 42.13 8.64
C ALA A 6 -6.09 40.92 8.10
N LEU A 7 -6.19 39.85 8.88
CA LEU A 7 -7.11 38.74 8.58
C LEU A 7 -8.55 39.27 8.68
N PRO A 8 -9.42 39.03 7.69
CA PRO A 8 -10.79 39.50 7.72
C PRO A 8 -11.59 38.74 8.80
N LEU A 9 -12.20 39.51 9.70
CA LEU A 9 -13.24 39.07 10.64
C LEU A 9 -14.48 38.66 9.85
N THR A 10 -14.60 37.39 9.51
CA THR A 10 -15.89 36.80 9.11
C THR A 10 -16.67 36.45 10.36
N ARG A 11 -17.89 36.99 10.45
CA ARG A 11 -18.86 36.70 11.52
C ARG A 11 -19.07 35.17 11.63
N PRO A 12 -19.23 34.60 12.83
CA PRO A 12 -19.62 33.20 12.95
C PRO A 12 -21.05 33.08 12.39
N ASN A 13 -21.17 32.49 11.20
CA ASN A 13 -22.46 32.02 10.71
C ASN A 13 -22.82 30.83 11.61
N VAL A 14 -23.83 31.02 12.46
CA VAL A 14 -24.38 29.97 13.31
C VAL A 14 -25.10 28.98 12.39
N PHE A 15 -24.35 28.04 11.83
CA PHE A 15 -24.94 26.82 11.32
C PHE A 15 -25.14 25.87 12.50
N ALA A 16 -26.38 25.47 12.70
CA ALA A 16 -26.76 24.43 13.63
C ALA A 16 -26.00 23.14 13.24
N SER A 17 -24.92 22.83 13.95
CA SER A 17 -24.36 21.49 13.98
C SER A 17 -25.42 20.61 14.63
N ALA A 18 -26.20 19.93 13.79
CA ALA A 18 -27.15 18.93 14.25
C ALA A 18 -26.38 17.93 15.12
N PHE A 19 -26.87 17.78 16.35
CA PHE A 19 -26.52 16.73 17.28
C PHE A 19 -26.25 15.40 16.56
N ARG A 20 -25.05 14.85 16.71
CA ARG A 20 -24.85 13.41 16.70
C ARG A 20 -24.30 12.99 18.04
N ALA A 21 -25.18 12.42 18.84
CA ALA A 21 -24.80 11.57 19.93
C ALA A 21 -23.92 10.45 19.37
N SER A 22 -22.65 10.45 19.72
CA SER A 22 -21.80 9.26 19.63
C SER A 22 -22.16 8.34 20.79
N SER A 23 -23.39 7.83 20.78
CA SER A 23 -23.80 6.66 21.55
C SER A 23 -23.52 5.42 20.70
N ALA A 24 -22.26 4.95 20.66
CA ALA A 24 -21.95 3.69 19.98
C ALA A 24 -20.56 3.13 20.35
N LEU A 25 -20.34 2.78 21.61
CA LEU A 25 -19.37 1.72 21.95
C LEU A 25 -20.02 0.68 22.89
N SER A 26 -21.18 0.18 22.46
CA SER A 26 -21.57 -1.20 22.73
C SER A 26 -22.57 -1.67 21.67
N ALA A 27 -22.22 -2.74 20.96
CA ALA A 27 -23.08 -3.58 20.12
C ALA A 27 -23.66 -2.97 18.81
N GLN A 28 -22.96 -3.20 17.69
CA GLN A 28 -23.42 -3.98 16.53
C GLN A 28 -22.58 -3.63 15.28
N ARG A 29 -21.58 -4.47 14.99
CA ARG A 29 -20.97 -4.52 13.65
C ARG A 29 -22.05 -4.95 12.64
N PRO A 30 -22.22 -4.28 11.49
CA PRO A 30 -23.12 -4.79 10.46
C PRO A 30 -22.49 -6.03 9.83
N ARG A 31 -23.13 -7.18 10.05
CA ARG A 31 -22.86 -8.43 9.32
C ARG A 31 -23.19 -8.21 7.84
N TRP A 32 -22.17 -8.20 6.99
CA TRP A 32 -22.34 -8.41 5.56
C TRP A 32 -21.99 -9.85 5.23
N TYR A 33 -22.97 -10.73 5.37
CA TYR A 33 -23.08 -11.95 4.58
C TYR A 33 -24.57 -12.18 4.32
N ALA A 34 -24.97 -12.04 3.06
CA ALA A 34 -26.32 -12.30 2.59
C ALA A 34 -26.70 -13.75 2.89
N LYS A 35 -27.58 -13.95 3.86
CA LYS A 35 -28.26 -15.23 4.09
C LYS A 35 -29.49 -15.27 3.20
N GLY A 36 -29.44 -16.16 2.20
CA GLY A 36 -30.39 -16.24 1.11
C GLY A 36 -31.84 -16.55 1.53
N LYS A 37 -32.75 -16.02 0.71
CA LYS A 37 -34.08 -16.58 0.42
C LYS A 37 -34.46 -16.19 -1.01
N GLY A 38 -34.77 -17.18 -1.84
CA GLY A 38 -35.53 -17.03 -3.09
C GLY A 38 -34.71 -16.71 -4.33
N SER A 39 -34.46 -17.74 -5.13
CA SER A 39 -33.96 -17.67 -6.51
C SER A 39 -34.88 -16.87 -7.43
N ALA A 40 -34.33 -15.84 -8.08
CA ALA A 40 -34.79 -15.38 -9.38
C ALA A 40 -33.57 -15.43 -10.33
N PRO A 41 -33.64 -16.12 -11.48
CA PRO A 41 -32.51 -16.26 -12.37
C PRO A 41 -32.20 -14.90 -13.01
N TYR A 42 -30.92 -14.54 -13.04
CA TYR A 42 -30.44 -13.39 -13.80
C TYR A 42 -29.99 -13.90 -15.17
N ASP A 43 -30.67 -13.50 -16.23
CA ASP A 43 -30.33 -13.86 -17.61
C ASP A 43 -29.15 -13.01 -18.09
N LEU A 44 -28.12 -13.68 -18.61
CA LEU A 44 -26.98 -13.04 -19.26
C LEU A 44 -27.45 -12.38 -20.58
N PRO A 45 -26.99 -11.15 -20.91
CA PRO A 45 -27.34 -10.51 -22.17
C PRO A 45 -26.82 -11.31 -23.38
N GLU A 46 -27.63 -11.30 -24.45
CA GLU A 46 -27.59 -12.13 -25.67
C GLU A 46 -26.30 -12.06 -26.51
N SER A 47 -25.32 -11.23 -26.13
CA SER A 47 -24.08 -11.00 -26.88
C SER A 47 -22.98 -12.05 -26.64
N MET A 48 -23.18 -12.98 -25.70
CA MET A 48 -22.18 -14.00 -25.34
C MET A 48 -22.53 -15.44 -25.74
N GLN A 49 -23.60 -15.64 -26.53
CA GLN A 49 -23.94 -16.95 -27.07
C GLN A 49 -23.61 -17.03 -28.57
N SER A 50 -22.37 -17.42 -28.89
CA SER A 50 -22.10 -18.14 -30.15
C SER A 50 -20.83 -18.98 -30.03
N GLU A 51 -20.98 -20.25 -30.36
CA GLU A 51 -19.94 -21.28 -30.41
C GLU A 51 -19.13 -21.18 -31.72
N GLU A 52 -17.80 -21.36 -31.67
CA GLU A 52 -17.15 -22.39 -32.50
C GLU A 52 -15.71 -22.75 -32.07
N LYS A 53 -15.58 -24.00 -31.59
CA LYS A 53 -14.56 -25.04 -31.85
C LYS A 53 -13.21 -24.63 -32.50
N VAL A 54 -12.10 -25.07 -31.91
CA VAL A 54 -11.31 -26.27 -32.33
C VAL A 54 -9.95 -26.39 -31.57
N LYS A 55 -9.83 -27.54 -30.87
CA LYS A 55 -8.71 -28.49 -30.66
C LYS A 55 -7.37 -28.12 -29.98
N LYS A 56 -7.13 -28.95 -28.94
CA LYS A 56 -5.97 -29.20 -28.05
C LYS A 56 -4.75 -29.83 -28.73
N HIS A 57 -3.57 -29.73 -28.09
CA HIS A 57 -2.79 -30.83 -27.43
C HIS A 57 -1.70 -30.20 -26.51
N LYS A 58 -1.80 -30.30 -25.15
CA LYS A 58 -1.19 -31.27 -24.19
C LYS A 58 0.35 -31.35 -24.30
N SER A 59 1.15 -31.22 -23.23
CA SER A 59 1.04 -31.94 -21.95
C SER A 59 1.96 -31.38 -20.81
N THR A 60 1.45 -31.45 -19.56
CA THR A 60 2.10 -31.84 -18.26
C THR A 60 3.41 -31.18 -17.80
N GLN A 61 3.66 -30.85 -16.52
CA GLN A 61 2.99 -31.15 -15.24
C GLN A 61 3.48 -30.19 -14.14
N LYS A 62 2.65 -30.06 -13.10
CA LYS A 62 2.81 -29.28 -11.87
C LYS A 62 3.79 -29.90 -10.86
N PRO A 63 4.29 -29.08 -9.92
CA PRO A 63 4.79 -29.48 -8.59
C PRO A 63 3.67 -29.44 -7.53
N GLN A 64 3.80 -30.16 -6.41
CA GLN A 64 3.02 -29.95 -5.17
C GLN A 64 3.84 -30.49 -3.96
N GLU A 65 4.12 -29.65 -2.96
CA GLU A 65 3.42 -29.48 -1.65
C GLU A 65 4.00 -30.43 -0.58
N ALA A 66 4.65 -29.94 0.48
CA ALA A 66 4.17 -29.24 1.69
C ALA A 66 3.85 -30.21 2.84
N GLN A 67 4.25 -29.84 4.07
CA GLN A 67 3.41 -29.73 5.29
C GLN A 67 4.15 -30.07 6.61
N TYR A 68 4.09 -29.07 7.50
CA TYR A 68 3.81 -29.05 8.94
C TYR A 68 4.52 -29.95 9.99
N THR A 69 5.03 -29.19 10.97
CA THR A 69 5.23 -29.38 12.42
C THR A 69 4.31 -30.35 13.19
N THR A 70 4.86 -30.97 14.25
CA THR A 70 4.24 -31.08 15.59
C THR A 70 5.32 -31.10 16.68
N GLU A 71 4.92 -30.61 17.84
CA GLU A 71 5.60 -30.21 19.08
C GLU A 71 6.38 -31.29 19.85
N GLN A 72 7.29 -30.83 20.71
CA GLN A 72 7.98 -31.58 21.78
C GLN A 72 7.04 -31.83 22.98
N PRO A 73 7.40 -32.76 23.91
CA PRO A 73 8.09 -32.30 25.12
C PRO A 73 9.15 -33.27 25.70
N GLU A 74 9.89 -32.70 26.66
CA GLU A 74 11.03 -33.13 27.48
C GLU A 74 10.98 -34.55 28.11
N PHE A 75 12.13 -35.22 28.26
CA PHE A 75 12.81 -35.54 29.54
C PHE A 75 13.95 -36.59 29.36
N ASP A 76 14.99 -36.44 30.19
CA ASP A 76 16.21 -37.25 30.33
C ASP A 76 16.01 -38.77 30.37
N THR A 77 16.99 -39.55 29.87
CA THR A 77 17.88 -40.43 30.68
C THR A 77 18.60 -41.52 29.85
N LYS A 78 19.93 -41.59 30.06
CA LYS A 78 20.94 -42.67 29.89
C LYS A 78 20.73 -43.85 28.93
N ALA A 79 21.77 -44.04 28.12
CA ALA A 79 22.14 -45.29 27.48
C ALA A 79 22.54 -46.40 28.49
N GLN A 80 22.08 -47.64 28.25
CA GLN A 80 22.94 -48.83 28.14
C GLN A 80 22.17 -50.02 27.49
N PRO A 81 22.89 -50.97 26.87
CA PRO A 81 22.36 -51.98 25.95
C PRO A 81 22.01 -53.28 26.69
N GLU A 82 21.18 -54.16 26.11
CA GLU A 82 21.44 -55.61 26.02
C GLU A 82 20.32 -56.42 25.35
N THR A 83 20.74 -57.19 24.36
CA THR A 83 20.37 -58.58 24.01
C THR A 83 18.97 -59.13 24.33
N THR A 84 18.29 -59.66 23.30
CA THR A 84 17.93 -61.09 23.17
C THR A 84 17.25 -61.40 21.81
N LYS A 85 17.79 -62.39 21.08
CA LYS A 85 17.12 -63.24 20.06
C LYS A 85 16.74 -64.57 20.77
N PRO A 86 16.03 -65.58 20.18
CA PRO A 86 15.44 -65.80 18.83
C PRO A 86 13.92 -66.16 18.92
N SER A 87 13.08 -66.36 17.88
CA SER A 87 13.09 -67.37 16.80
C SER A 87 11.97 -67.12 15.76
N GLU A 88 12.28 -67.37 14.47
CA GLU A 88 11.50 -68.02 13.36
C GLU A 88 9.97 -67.83 13.23
N ALA A 89 9.34 -67.67 12.07
CA ALA A 89 9.68 -67.47 10.64
C ALA A 89 8.33 -67.06 9.95
N GLU A 90 8.31 -66.23 8.90
CA GLU A 90 8.03 -66.66 7.51
C GLU A 90 8.28 -65.52 6.51
N GLU A 91 8.72 -65.90 5.30
CA GLU A 91 9.44 -65.14 4.28
C GLU A 91 8.55 -64.29 3.33
N PHE A 92 9.08 -63.14 2.89
CA PHE A 92 8.86 -62.61 1.54
C PHE A 92 10.22 -62.28 0.90
N PRO A 93 10.44 -62.58 -0.40
CA PRO A 93 11.76 -62.54 -1.02
C PRO A 93 12.23 -61.11 -1.33
N GLU A 94 13.35 -60.69 -0.73
CA GLU A 94 14.10 -59.50 -1.15
C GLU A 94 14.87 -59.80 -2.44
N LYS A 95 14.52 -59.10 -3.53
CA LYS A 95 15.40 -59.01 -4.70
C LYS A 95 16.51 -58.00 -4.39
N PRO A 96 17.79 -58.28 -4.68
CA PRO A 96 18.84 -57.29 -4.51
C PRO A 96 18.62 -56.11 -5.48
N LEU A 97 18.89 -54.89 -4.99
CA LEU A 97 18.86 -53.69 -5.82
C LEU A 97 19.84 -53.81 -7.00
N PRO A 98 19.51 -53.26 -8.18
CA PRO A 98 20.38 -53.34 -9.35
C PRO A 98 21.66 -52.49 -9.17
N ASP A 99 22.77 -53.03 -9.65
CA ASP A 99 24.10 -52.42 -9.60
C ASP A 99 24.20 -51.23 -10.58
N LEU A 100 24.45 -50.04 -10.06
CA LEU A 100 24.53 -48.77 -10.80
C LEU A 100 25.93 -48.47 -11.35
N THR A 101 26.86 -49.42 -11.29
CA THR A 101 28.23 -49.26 -11.82
C THR A 101 28.32 -49.33 -13.34
N GLN A 102 27.25 -49.74 -14.03
CA GLN A 102 27.18 -49.66 -15.49
C GLN A 102 26.49 -48.36 -15.91
N GLY A 103 27.31 -47.37 -16.29
CA GLY A 103 26.84 -46.10 -16.83
C GLY A 103 25.95 -46.26 -18.06
N ILE A 104 25.03 -45.33 -18.24
CA ILE A 104 24.07 -45.29 -19.35
C ILE A 104 24.85 -45.27 -20.68
N PRO A 105 24.56 -46.16 -21.67
CA PRO A 105 25.28 -46.15 -22.93
C PRO A 105 25.00 -44.84 -23.68
N SER A 106 26.06 -44.09 -23.97
CA SER A 106 25.98 -42.81 -24.65
C SER A 106 25.47 -42.96 -26.09
N THR A 107 24.28 -42.42 -26.38
CA THR A 107 23.74 -42.24 -27.75
C THR A 107 24.65 -41.35 -28.63
N LEU A 108 25.59 -40.65 -28.02
CA LEU A 108 26.62 -39.84 -28.67
C LEU A 108 27.68 -40.71 -29.37
N ALA A 109 27.99 -41.89 -28.83
CA ALA A 109 28.95 -42.82 -29.45
C ALA A 109 28.36 -43.47 -30.72
N ALA A 110 27.07 -43.83 -30.69
CA ALA A 110 26.36 -44.37 -31.86
C ALA A 110 26.17 -43.32 -32.97
N GLU A 111 25.95 -42.04 -32.63
CA GLU A 111 25.91 -40.96 -33.61
C GLU A 111 27.30 -40.62 -34.19
N LEU A 112 28.37 -40.80 -33.42
CA LEU A 112 29.73 -40.58 -33.89
C LEU A 112 30.18 -41.70 -34.86
N GLU A 113 29.84 -42.96 -34.57
CA GLU A 113 30.13 -44.09 -35.45
C GLU A 113 29.32 -44.03 -36.76
N GLY A 114 28.04 -43.62 -36.70
CA GLY A 114 27.19 -43.43 -37.89
C GLY A 114 27.69 -42.35 -38.86
N ARG A 115 28.57 -41.45 -38.41
CA ARG A 115 29.15 -40.38 -39.23
C ARG A 115 30.42 -40.82 -39.99
N THR A 116 31.03 -41.93 -39.61
CA THR A 116 32.30 -42.42 -40.20
C THR A 116 32.15 -43.20 -41.52
N THR A 117 30.93 -43.57 -41.91
CA THR A 117 30.66 -44.34 -43.15
C THR A 117 30.32 -43.47 -44.37
N ARG A 118 30.40 -42.14 -44.26
CA ARG A 118 30.22 -41.23 -45.42
C ARG A 118 31.47 -40.36 -45.62
N LYS A 119 32.36 -40.78 -46.52
CA LYS A 119 33.29 -39.86 -47.21
C LYS A 119 32.49 -39.07 -48.27
N PRO A 120 32.75 -37.76 -48.42
CA PRO A 120 33.86 -37.34 -49.28
C PRO A 120 34.91 -36.52 -48.53
N GLY A 121 36.13 -36.56 -49.05
CA GLY A 121 37.35 -36.20 -48.34
C GLY A 121 37.52 -34.72 -48.01
N LEU A 122 38.19 -34.50 -46.89
CA LEU A 122 39.13 -33.40 -46.70
C LEU A 122 40.09 -33.84 -45.58
N ASN A 123 41.39 -33.90 -45.89
CA ASN A 123 42.44 -34.15 -44.89
C ASN A 123 42.53 -32.92 -43.98
N LEU A 124 42.35 -33.12 -42.68
CA LEU A 124 42.69 -32.15 -41.65
C LEU A 124 43.41 -32.91 -40.52
N THR A 125 44.72 -33.02 -40.68
CA THR A 125 45.62 -33.36 -39.58
C THR A 125 46.31 -32.05 -39.19
N GLU A 126 46.61 -31.94 -37.90
CA GLU A 126 47.45 -30.92 -37.24
C GLU A 126 46.69 -29.78 -36.56
N ASP A 127 46.34 -30.07 -35.31
CA ASP A 127 46.33 -29.14 -34.18
C ASP A 127 47.69 -28.42 -34.07
N PRO A 128 47.69 -27.15 -33.61
CA PRO A 128 48.71 -26.79 -32.62
C PRO A 128 48.09 -26.05 -31.44
N THR A 129 48.21 -26.68 -30.28
CA THR A 129 48.33 -25.97 -29.00
C THR A 129 49.82 -25.78 -28.68
N SER A 130 50.11 -24.70 -27.97
CA SER A 130 51.38 -24.29 -27.34
C SER A 130 52.34 -23.43 -28.17
N GLU A 131 52.69 -22.33 -27.51
CA GLU A 131 53.53 -21.21 -27.89
C GLU A 131 55.01 -21.58 -27.85
N GLU A 132 55.82 -21.09 -28.79
CA GLU A 132 57.17 -20.59 -28.46
C GLU A 132 57.75 -19.73 -29.59
N TYR A 133 58.47 -18.69 -29.18
CA TYR A 133 59.11 -17.67 -29.99
C TYR A 133 60.17 -18.23 -30.95
N SER A 134 60.22 -17.73 -32.19
CA SER A 134 61.47 -17.20 -32.76
C SER A 134 61.22 -16.42 -34.05
N ASP A 135 61.90 -15.29 -34.10
CA ASP A 135 61.97 -14.27 -35.14
C ASP A 135 62.99 -14.71 -36.19
N GLU A 136 62.60 -14.89 -37.45
CA GLU A 136 63.54 -14.81 -38.58
C GLU A 136 62.88 -14.25 -39.84
N LYS A 137 63.31 -13.04 -40.20
CA LYS A 137 63.14 -12.44 -41.52
C LYS A 137 63.69 -13.34 -42.63
N ARG A 138 62.87 -13.66 -43.62
CA ARG A 138 63.33 -13.84 -45.00
C ARG A 138 62.26 -13.38 -45.99
N GLY A 139 62.62 -12.38 -46.80
CA GLY A 139 61.73 -11.76 -47.77
C GLY A 139 61.45 -12.64 -48.99
N GLY A 140 60.34 -12.33 -49.66
CA GLY A 140 59.97 -12.86 -50.97
C GLY A 140 58.52 -12.48 -51.27
N GLY A 141 58.32 -11.50 -52.16
CA GLY A 141 57.04 -10.83 -52.38
C GLY A 141 55.93 -11.70 -52.97
N GLY A 142 54.69 -11.25 -52.73
CA GLY A 142 53.49 -11.80 -53.34
C GLY A 142 52.20 -11.26 -52.73
N GLY A 143 51.78 -10.08 -53.17
CA GLY A 143 50.39 -9.60 -53.17
C GLY A 143 49.73 -9.32 -51.81
N ASP A 144 49.55 -8.04 -51.49
CA ASP A 144 48.67 -7.58 -50.42
C ASP A 144 47.22 -8.03 -50.68
N ILE A 145 46.79 -9.11 -50.02
CA ILE A 145 45.36 -9.44 -49.90
C ILE A 145 44.81 -8.48 -48.84
N PRO A 146 43.84 -7.60 -49.17
CA PRO A 146 43.26 -6.71 -48.17
C PRO A 146 42.67 -7.56 -47.04
N LYS A 147 42.92 -7.18 -45.78
CA LYS A 147 42.38 -7.79 -44.56
C LYS A 147 40.86 -7.58 -44.43
N GLY A 148 40.09 -7.88 -45.47
CA GLY A 148 38.69 -8.25 -45.36
C GLY A 148 38.67 -9.73 -45.01
N GLY A 149 38.38 -10.03 -43.75
CA GLY A 149 38.32 -11.40 -43.24
C GLY A 149 37.50 -12.29 -44.18
N TYR A 150 37.98 -13.50 -44.42
CA TYR A 150 37.25 -14.49 -45.21
C TYR A 150 35.88 -14.75 -44.57
N GLU A 151 34.83 -14.17 -45.16
CA GLU A 151 33.46 -14.45 -44.76
C GLU A 151 33.07 -15.82 -45.30
N THR A 152 32.80 -16.77 -44.42
CA THR A 152 32.32 -18.07 -44.84
C THR A 152 30.96 -17.93 -45.52
N SER A 153 30.65 -18.83 -46.46
CA SER A 153 29.32 -18.86 -47.12
C SER A 153 28.17 -19.02 -46.12
N MET A 154 28.45 -19.66 -44.98
CA MET A 154 27.53 -19.77 -43.85
C MET A 154 27.31 -18.43 -43.16
N ASP A 155 28.35 -17.61 -42.95
CA ASP A 155 28.23 -16.29 -42.34
C ASP A 155 27.47 -15.31 -43.24
N ARG A 156 27.68 -15.37 -44.57
CA ARG A 156 26.87 -14.60 -45.53
C ARG A 156 25.39 -14.99 -45.51
N ARG A 157 25.08 -16.29 -45.36
CA ARG A 157 23.70 -16.78 -45.22
C ARG A 157 23.07 -16.33 -43.91
N LYS A 158 23.83 -16.38 -42.80
CA LYS A 158 23.40 -15.87 -41.49
C LYS A 158 23.17 -14.37 -41.52
N ALA A 159 24.07 -13.59 -42.11
CA ALA A 159 23.94 -12.14 -42.27
C ALA A 159 22.72 -11.77 -43.14
N ARG A 160 22.51 -12.49 -44.26
CA ARG A 160 21.31 -12.30 -45.09
C ARG A 160 20.02 -12.63 -44.31
N MET A 161 20.02 -13.74 -43.57
CA MET A 161 18.89 -14.10 -42.73
C MET A 161 18.66 -13.07 -41.62
N ALA A 162 19.72 -12.60 -40.96
CA ALA A 162 19.64 -11.55 -39.95
C ALA A 162 19.08 -10.24 -40.54
N ASN A 163 19.53 -9.82 -41.72
CA ASN A 163 19.01 -8.63 -42.40
C ASN A 163 17.53 -8.78 -42.77
N ILE A 164 17.11 -9.97 -43.23
CA ILE A 164 15.70 -10.27 -43.48
C ILE A 164 14.91 -10.23 -42.16
N MET A 165 15.44 -10.81 -41.08
CA MET A 165 14.81 -10.77 -39.77
C MET A 165 14.67 -9.34 -39.24
N TYR A 166 15.71 -8.50 -39.37
CA TYR A 166 15.64 -7.08 -38.99
C TYR A 166 14.63 -6.31 -39.85
N ALA A 167 14.58 -6.58 -41.17
CA ALA A 167 13.61 -5.96 -42.06
C ALA A 167 12.16 -6.36 -41.70
N LEU A 168 11.93 -7.64 -41.38
CA LEU A 168 10.63 -8.13 -40.91
C LEU A 168 10.27 -7.53 -39.54
N MET A 169 11.22 -7.42 -38.61
CA MET A 169 11.00 -6.81 -37.30
C MET A 169 10.63 -5.32 -37.44
N LEU A 170 11.31 -4.60 -38.33
CA LEU A 170 11.01 -3.19 -38.63
C LEU A 170 9.64 -3.05 -39.28
N ALA A 171 9.32 -3.89 -40.27
CA ALA A 171 8.01 -3.89 -40.92
C ALA A 171 6.88 -4.18 -39.92
N ALA A 172 7.06 -5.16 -39.03
CA ALA A 172 6.13 -5.46 -37.95
C ALA A 172 5.99 -4.29 -36.96
N GLY A 173 7.10 -3.63 -36.60
CA GLY A 173 7.10 -2.45 -35.74
C GLY A 173 6.34 -1.27 -36.35
N VAL A 174 6.55 -0.98 -37.64
CA VAL A 174 5.84 0.09 -38.37
C VAL A 174 4.34 -0.24 -38.49
N ALA A 175 4.00 -1.50 -38.80
CA ALA A 175 2.61 -1.95 -38.84
C ALA A 175 1.94 -1.84 -37.45
N GLY A 176 2.65 -2.22 -36.39
CA GLY A 176 2.21 -2.08 -35.00
C GLY A 176 1.99 -0.63 -34.59
N MET A 177 2.90 0.28 -34.93
CA MET A 177 2.72 1.73 -34.72
C MET A 177 1.52 2.27 -35.51
N GLY A 178 1.36 1.85 -36.77
CA GLY A 178 0.18 2.14 -37.60
C GLY A 178 -1.12 1.76 -36.91
N TYR A 179 -1.17 0.54 -36.38
CA TYR A 179 -2.31 0.00 -35.64
C TYR A 179 -2.59 0.77 -34.34
N LEU A 180 -1.55 1.13 -33.58
CA LEU A 180 -1.69 1.91 -32.34
C LEU A 180 -2.23 3.33 -32.55
N GLY A 181 -2.21 3.88 -33.75
CA GLY A 181 -2.78 5.20 -34.04
C GLY A 181 -4.20 5.16 -34.61
N ARG A 182 -4.85 3.98 -34.65
CA ARG A 182 -6.28 3.83 -34.98
C ARG A 182 -7.15 4.74 -34.11
N ASN A 183 -8.36 5.07 -34.55
CA ASN A 183 -9.30 5.83 -33.71
C ASN A 183 -9.75 5.00 -32.50
N TRP A 184 -10.37 5.64 -31.50
CA TRP A 184 -10.98 4.94 -30.38
C TRP A 184 -12.22 4.17 -30.88
N GLU A 185 -12.41 2.94 -30.38
CA GLU A 185 -13.52 2.08 -30.84
C GLU A 185 -14.75 2.20 -29.93
N THR A 186 -14.55 2.56 -28.66
CA THR A 186 -15.59 2.61 -27.63
C THR A 186 -15.74 4.02 -27.09
N GLU A 187 -16.98 4.50 -26.89
CA GLU A 187 -17.27 5.81 -26.29
C GLU A 187 -16.65 5.99 -24.89
N GLU A 188 -16.46 4.89 -24.16
CA GLU A 188 -15.80 4.87 -22.84
C GLU A 188 -14.30 5.19 -22.92
N GLU A 189 -13.60 4.71 -23.96
CA GLU A 189 -12.19 5.02 -24.20
C GLU A 189 -12.00 6.49 -24.63
N GLU A 190 -12.94 7.01 -25.41
CA GLU A 190 -12.93 8.42 -25.82
C GLU A 190 -13.20 9.36 -24.63
N ARG A 191 -14.04 8.93 -23.68
CA ARG A 191 -14.26 9.67 -22.42
C ARG A 191 -13.04 9.60 -21.48
N ALA A 192 -12.28 8.51 -21.50
CA ALA A 192 -11.06 8.36 -20.70
C ALA A 192 -9.92 9.27 -21.20
N HIS A 193 -9.88 9.56 -22.50
CA HIS A 193 -8.85 10.40 -23.13
C HIS A 193 -9.44 11.66 -23.80
N PRO A 194 -10.04 12.59 -23.03
CA PRO A 194 -10.75 13.75 -23.57
C PRO A 194 -9.84 14.72 -24.34
N GLU A 195 -8.53 14.73 -24.06
CA GLU A 195 -7.57 15.59 -24.75
C GLU A 195 -7.16 15.07 -26.15
N GLN A 196 -7.62 13.88 -26.55
CA GLN A 196 -7.14 13.17 -27.74
C GLN A 196 -8.31 12.70 -28.63
N PRO A 197 -8.96 13.63 -29.33
CA PRO A 197 -10.14 13.30 -30.11
C PRO A 197 -9.84 12.35 -31.28
N SER A 198 -10.84 11.54 -31.63
CA SER A 198 -10.84 10.72 -32.83
C SER A 198 -10.81 11.60 -34.07
N GLY A 199 -9.88 11.34 -35.00
CA GLY A 199 -9.72 12.21 -36.16
C GLY A 199 -8.51 11.90 -37.02
N TRP A 200 -8.54 12.45 -38.24
CA TRP A 200 -7.48 12.33 -39.22
C TRP A 200 -6.47 13.47 -39.09
N GLY A 201 -5.20 13.13 -38.89
CA GLY A 201 -4.09 14.07 -38.79
C GLY A 201 -2.87 13.42 -38.13
N LEU A 202 -1.66 13.68 -38.63
CA LEU A 202 -0.44 13.05 -38.12
C LEU A 202 -0.18 13.36 -36.64
N GLY A 203 -0.49 14.60 -36.20
CA GLY A 203 -0.36 14.99 -34.79
C GLY A 203 -1.36 14.25 -33.88
N LEU A 204 -2.63 14.15 -34.29
CA LEU A 204 -3.66 13.43 -33.55
C LEU A 204 -3.37 11.92 -33.51
N TRP A 205 -2.93 11.35 -34.64
CA TRP A 205 -2.48 9.96 -34.73
C TRP A 205 -1.31 9.69 -33.78
N TYR A 206 -0.30 10.56 -33.75
CA TYR A 206 0.84 10.43 -32.84
C TYR A 206 0.44 10.55 -31.37
N ASN A 207 -0.47 11.47 -31.04
CA ASN A 207 -0.99 11.62 -29.67
C ASN A 207 -1.71 10.35 -29.20
N ARG A 208 -2.50 9.69 -30.06
CA ARG A 208 -3.14 8.40 -29.75
C ARG A 208 -2.13 7.27 -29.59
N VAL A 209 -1.14 7.18 -30.48
CA VAL A 209 -0.04 6.21 -30.34
C VAL A 209 0.66 6.40 -29.00
N ARG A 210 0.97 7.64 -28.64
CA ARG A 210 1.60 8.00 -27.36
C ARG A 210 0.73 7.61 -26.17
N ALA A 211 -0.57 7.86 -26.23
CA ALA A 211 -1.49 7.54 -25.15
C ALA A 211 -1.64 6.04 -24.94
N ARG A 212 -1.87 5.27 -26.02
CA ARG A 212 -1.93 3.80 -25.91
C ARG A 212 -0.62 3.19 -25.44
N THR A 213 0.51 3.74 -25.88
CA THR A 213 1.82 3.34 -25.35
C THR A 213 1.95 3.70 -23.87
N GLY A 214 1.40 4.86 -23.48
CA GLY A 214 1.28 5.30 -22.08
C GLY A 214 0.45 4.33 -21.24
N ASP A 215 -0.73 3.94 -21.71
CA ASP A 215 -1.66 3.01 -21.07
C ASP A 215 -1.05 1.62 -20.88
N LEU A 216 -0.26 1.13 -21.85
CA LEU A 216 0.49 -0.11 -21.68
C LEU A 216 1.53 -0.02 -20.55
N THR A 217 2.01 1.20 -20.25
CA THR A 217 2.97 1.44 -19.15
C THR A 217 2.31 1.97 -17.88
N SER A 218 1.01 2.28 -17.88
CA SER A 218 0.32 2.94 -16.77
C SER A 218 0.28 2.03 -15.55
N TYR A 219 0.13 0.72 -15.75
CA TYR A 219 0.19 -0.29 -14.68
C TYR A 219 1.45 -0.18 -13.79
N TYR A 220 2.58 0.29 -14.34
CA TYR A 220 3.83 0.44 -13.59
C TYR A 220 4.00 1.80 -12.91
N LYS A 221 3.18 2.79 -13.27
CA LYS A 221 3.36 4.19 -12.88
C LYS A 221 2.21 4.72 -12.04
N ASP A 222 0.99 4.34 -12.39
CA ASP A 222 -0.24 4.79 -11.75
C ASP A 222 -0.62 3.85 -10.60
N PRO A 223 -1.36 4.35 -9.59
CA PRO A 223 -1.76 3.53 -8.46
C PRO A 223 -2.65 2.35 -8.90
N ALA A 224 -2.66 1.29 -8.09
CA ALA A 224 -3.42 0.07 -8.39
C ALA A 224 -4.92 0.29 -8.64
N PHE A 225 -5.51 1.37 -8.08
CA PHE A 225 -6.92 1.69 -8.20
C PHE A 225 -7.13 3.18 -8.51
N PRO A 226 -8.15 3.53 -9.31
CA PRO A 226 -8.49 4.94 -9.60
C PRO A 226 -9.05 5.67 -8.37
N LYS A 227 -9.67 4.95 -7.45
CA LYS A 227 -10.06 5.43 -6.12
C LYS A 227 -9.40 4.52 -5.10
N LEU A 228 -8.52 5.07 -4.26
CA LEU A 228 -7.80 4.34 -3.23
C LEU A 228 -8.69 4.03 -2.03
N LEU A 229 -9.61 4.94 -1.70
CA LEU A 229 -10.55 4.78 -0.58
C LEU A 229 -11.98 4.63 -1.11
N PRO A 230 -12.80 3.79 -0.44
CA PRO A 230 -14.21 3.66 -0.78
C PRO A 230 -14.98 4.97 -0.53
N ASP A 231 -16.15 5.07 -1.15
CA ASP A 231 -17.08 6.16 -0.92
C ASP A 231 -17.59 6.09 0.53
N GLU A 232 -17.57 7.24 1.23
CA GLU A 232 -18.01 7.30 2.62
C GLU A 232 -19.54 7.44 2.75
N ASP A 233 -20.08 6.77 3.75
CA ASP A 233 -21.46 7.02 4.20
C ASP A 233 -21.53 8.38 4.93
N PRO A 234 -22.47 9.28 4.57
CA PRO A 234 -22.70 10.55 5.28
C PRO A 234 -22.96 10.41 6.78
N THR A 235 -23.37 9.23 7.23
CA THR A 235 -23.57 8.90 8.66
C THR A 235 -22.25 8.59 9.38
N MET A 236 -21.36 7.90 8.66
CA MET A 236 -19.98 7.50 8.94
C MET A 236 -18.89 8.57 9.05
N ARG A 237 -19.13 9.74 8.44
CA ARG A 237 -18.06 10.64 8.03
C ARG A 237 -17.41 11.37 9.21
N GLN A 238 -16.11 11.18 9.39
CA GLN A 238 -15.27 12.07 10.18
C GLN A 238 -15.02 13.36 9.39
N PRO A 239 -14.93 14.52 10.07
CA PRO A 239 -14.87 15.80 9.38
C PRO A 239 -13.59 16.02 8.57
N TYR A 240 -12.48 15.39 8.97
CA TYR A 240 -11.18 15.55 8.31
C TYR A 240 -10.50 14.20 8.11
N THR A 241 -9.64 14.11 7.09
CA THR A 241 -8.81 12.93 6.83
C THR A 241 -7.35 13.27 7.09
N LEU A 242 -6.69 12.46 7.92
CA LEU A 242 -5.29 12.60 8.27
C LEU A 242 -4.50 11.44 7.68
N VAL A 243 -3.64 11.77 6.73
CA VAL A 243 -2.79 10.81 6.02
C VAL A 243 -1.42 10.80 6.69
N LEU A 244 -0.97 9.63 7.17
CA LEU A 244 0.25 9.47 7.95
C LEU A 244 1.25 8.58 7.21
N SER A 245 2.51 9.02 7.14
CA SER A 245 3.62 8.15 6.71
C SER A 245 4.00 7.14 7.80
N LEU A 246 4.62 6.02 7.42
CA LEU A 246 5.05 4.99 8.37
C LEU A 246 6.52 5.19 8.78
N GLU A 247 7.42 5.11 7.79
CA GLU A 247 8.87 5.19 7.98
C GLU A 247 9.32 6.58 8.42
N ASP A 248 10.21 6.61 9.40
CA ASP A 248 10.80 7.79 10.03
C ASP A 248 9.78 8.77 10.66
N LEU A 249 8.47 8.50 10.54
CA LEU A 249 7.39 9.26 11.17
C LEU A 249 6.85 8.55 12.41
N LEU A 250 6.35 7.32 12.26
CA LEU A 250 5.77 6.52 13.36
C LEU A 250 6.75 5.47 13.87
N VAL A 251 7.54 4.90 12.98
CA VAL A 251 8.53 3.87 13.28
C VAL A 251 9.83 4.18 12.58
N HIS A 252 10.94 3.77 13.17
CA HIS A 252 12.27 3.86 12.57
C HIS A 252 12.85 2.46 12.47
N SER A 253 13.26 2.06 11.26
CA SER A 253 13.87 0.76 11.00
C SER A 253 15.38 0.93 10.85
N GLU A 254 16.13 0.17 11.63
CA GLU A 254 17.60 0.13 11.55
C GLU A 254 18.03 -1.31 11.23
N TRP A 255 19.03 -1.46 10.36
CA TRP A 255 19.64 -2.75 10.08
C TRP A 255 21.03 -2.83 10.71
N SER A 256 21.27 -3.90 11.46
CA SER A 256 22.58 -4.24 12.03
C SER A 256 23.03 -5.63 11.57
N ARG A 257 24.34 -5.86 11.49
CA ARG A 257 24.89 -7.18 11.10
C ARG A 257 24.55 -8.29 12.10
N GLU A 258 24.50 -7.95 13.39
CA GLU A 258 24.29 -8.92 14.47
C GLU A 258 22.82 -9.27 14.66
N HIS A 259 21.93 -8.28 14.57
CA HIS A 259 20.51 -8.44 14.92
C HIS A 259 19.57 -8.31 13.71
N GLY A 260 20.09 -8.04 12.52
CA GLY A 260 19.29 -7.78 11.33
C GLY A 260 18.45 -6.51 11.45
N TRP A 261 17.26 -6.54 10.86
CA TRP A 261 16.28 -5.46 10.90
C TRP A 261 15.62 -5.35 12.28
N ARG A 262 15.72 -4.17 12.89
CA ARG A 262 15.04 -3.81 14.13
C ARG A 262 14.17 -2.59 13.86
N VAL A 263 12.96 -2.60 14.40
CA VAL A 263 12.00 -1.49 14.25
C VAL A 263 11.72 -0.91 15.62
N ALA A 264 12.06 0.38 15.79
CA ALA A 264 11.73 1.15 16.97
C ALA A 264 10.39 1.87 16.75
N LYS A 265 9.56 1.92 17.80
CA LYS A 265 8.32 2.71 17.82
C LYS A 265 8.59 4.10 18.36
N ARG A 266 8.11 5.14 17.68
CA ARG A 266 8.28 6.52 18.13
C ARG A 266 7.52 6.78 19.43
N PRO A 267 8.12 7.47 20.41
CA PRO A 267 7.44 7.82 21.65
C PRO A 267 6.13 8.58 21.38
N GLY A 268 5.05 8.14 22.03
CA GLY A 268 3.75 8.81 21.94
C GLY A 268 2.90 8.46 20.71
N VAL A 269 3.33 7.53 19.84
CA VAL A 269 2.52 7.09 18.68
C VAL A 269 1.17 6.53 19.07
N ASP A 270 1.12 5.66 20.09
CA ASP A 270 -0.14 5.05 20.52
C ASP A 270 -1.14 6.13 20.98
N TYR A 271 -0.67 7.10 21.76
CA TYR A 271 -1.45 8.24 22.22
C TYR A 271 -1.92 9.10 21.04
N PHE A 272 -1.01 9.42 20.13
CA PHE A 272 -1.29 10.22 18.93
C PHE A 272 -2.40 9.59 18.08
N LEU A 273 -2.30 8.29 17.78
CA LEU A 273 -3.30 7.58 16.96
C LEU A 273 -4.65 7.48 17.69
N ARG A 274 -4.66 7.04 18.95
CA ARG A 274 -5.91 6.85 19.73
C ARG A 274 -6.64 8.17 19.97
N TYR A 275 -5.91 9.24 20.26
CA TYR A 275 -6.49 10.55 20.52
C TYR A 275 -7.05 11.19 19.24
N LEU A 276 -6.28 11.17 18.14
CA LEU A 276 -6.70 11.80 16.88
C LEU A 276 -7.79 11.03 16.14
N ASN A 277 -7.93 9.71 16.36
CA ASN A 277 -9.01 8.92 15.79
C ASN A 277 -10.42 9.47 16.15
N GLN A 278 -10.54 10.26 17.21
CA GLN A 278 -11.82 10.89 17.56
C GLN A 278 -12.21 12.03 16.61
N TYR A 279 -11.22 12.64 15.95
CA TYR A 279 -11.38 13.85 15.14
C TYR A 279 -11.14 13.61 13.64
N TYR A 280 -10.26 12.66 13.31
CA TYR A 280 -9.75 12.42 11.97
C TYR A 280 -9.99 10.98 11.52
N GLU A 281 -10.29 10.83 10.23
CA GLU A 281 -10.10 9.56 9.52
C GLU A 281 -8.61 9.33 9.32
N LEU A 282 -8.06 8.37 10.06
CA LEU A 282 -6.65 8.01 9.99
C LEU A 282 -6.39 7.08 8.81
N VAL A 283 -5.61 7.56 7.84
CA VAL A 283 -5.16 6.81 6.67
C VAL A 283 -3.64 6.66 6.77
N LEU A 284 -3.14 5.43 6.84
CA LEU A 284 -1.71 5.20 6.75
C LEU A 284 -1.34 5.14 5.28
N PHE A 285 -0.43 5.98 4.81
CA PHE A 285 0.05 5.95 3.44
C PHE A 285 1.57 5.86 3.46
N THR A 286 2.11 4.67 3.16
CA THR A 286 3.54 4.40 3.19
C THR A 286 4.11 4.12 1.81
N SER A 287 5.38 4.50 1.60
CA SER A 287 6.17 4.12 0.43
C SER A 287 6.79 2.74 0.55
N VAL A 288 6.45 1.96 1.60
CA VAL A 288 6.95 0.59 1.81
C VAL A 288 6.00 -0.42 1.17
N PRO A 289 6.51 -1.53 0.60
CA PRO A 289 5.64 -2.57 0.04
C PRO A 289 4.77 -3.21 1.13
N SER A 290 3.56 -3.59 0.75
CA SER A 290 2.57 -4.22 1.64
C SER A 290 3.15 -5.39 2.46
N MET A 291 3.91 -6.28 1.82
CA MET A 291 4.50 -7.47 2.44
C MET A 291 5.36 -7.19 3.68
N MET A 292 6.07 -6.05 3.71
CA MET A 292 6.93 -5.68 4.83
C MET A 292 6.17 -4.81 5.84
N ALA A 293 5.40 -3.84 5.35
CA ALA A 293 4.70 -2.88 6.19
C ALA A 293 3.56 -3.51 6.99
N ASP A 294 2.86 -4.53 6.45
CA ASP A 294 1.73 -5.17 7.13
C ASP A 294 2.15 -5.83 8.45
N GLN A 295 3.33 -6.46 8.49
CA GLN A 295 3.84 -7.09 9.71
C GLN A 295 4.13 -6.07 10.81
N VAL A 296 4.65 -4.90 10.43
CA VAL A 296 4.92 -3.80 11.37
C VAL A 296 3.61 -3.19 11.84
N LEU A 297 2.66 -2.97 10.91
CA LEU A 297 1.37 -2.38 11.19
C LEU A 297 0.55 -3.22 12.18
N ARG A 298 0.50 -4.55 12.00
CA ARG A 298 -0.20 -5.47 12.91
C ARG A 298 0.29 -5.36 14.36
N LYS A 299 1.57 -5.05 14.56
CA LYS A 299 2.16 -4.85 15.89
C LYS A 299 1.99 -3.42 16.40
N LEU A 300 2.01 -2.43 15.51
CA LEU A 300 1.87 -1.02 15.85
C LEU A 300 0.43 -0.68 16.23
N ASP A 301 -0.54 -1.20 15.48
CA ASP A 301 -1.97 -0.94 15.65
C ASP A 301 -2.77 -2.26 15.72
N PRO A 302 -2.72 -2.94 16.88
CA PRO A 302 -3.43 -4.21 17.06
C PRO A 302 -4.96 -4.04 17.08
N TYR A 303 -5.46 -2.83 17.35
CA TYR A 303 -6.90 -2.54 17.43
C TYR A 303 -7.49 -1.98 16.14
N ARG A 304 -6.70 -1.86 15.06
CA ARG A 304 -7.10 -1.31 13.76
C ARG A 304 -7.76 0.07 13.90
N ILE A 305 -7.13 0.94 14.68
CA ILE A 305 -7.48 2.35 14.84
C ILE A 305 -7.30 3.09 13.50
N ILE A 306 -6.24 2.75 12.76
CA ILE A 306 -6.01 3.21 11.39
C ILE A 306 -7.06 2.54 10.50
N ARG A 307 -7.88 3.35 9.84
CA ARG A 307 -9.02 2.85 9.06
C ARG A 307 -8.58 2.23 7.75
N TRP A 308 -7.63 2.86 7.08
CA TRP A 308 -7.16 2.45 5.75
C TRP A 308 -5.62 2.45 5.68
N PRO A 309 -4.99 1.27 5.57
CA PRO A 309 -3.58 1.18 5.24
C PRO A 309 -3.36 1.12 3.72
N LEU A 310 -2.64 2.10 3.21
CA LEU A 310 -2.18 2.23 1.84
C LEU A 310 -0.66 2.07 1.80
N PHE A 311 -0.20 1.24 0.88
CA PHE A 311 1.19 0.83 0.75
C PHE A 311 1.81 1.38 -0.54
N ARG A 312 3.06 1.00 -0.86
CA ARG A 312 3.77 1.43 -2.08
C ARG A 312 2.96 1.22 -3.36
N GLU A 313 2.18 0.14 -3.42
CA GLU A 313 1.34 -0.20 -4.56
C GLU A 313 0.23 0.84 -4.84
N ALA A 314 -0.09 1.68 -3.85
CA ALA A 314 -1.01 2.81 -3.98
C ALA A 314 -0.31 4.14 -4.32
N THR A 315 1.03 4.17 -4.37
CA THR A 315 1.79 5.37 -4.74
C THR A 315 1.93 5.49 -6.26
N ARG A 316 2.08 6.71 -6.74
CA ARG A 316 2.39 7.00 -8.14
C ARG A 316 3.90 7.09 -8.33
N TYR A 317 4.44 6.38 -9.31
CA TYR A 317 5.87 6.45 -9.63
C TYR A 317 6.12 7.43 -10.77
N LYS A 318 6.82 8.53 -10.47
CA LYS A 318 7.11 9.58 -11.45
C LYS A 318 8.52 10.14 -11.24
N ASP A 319 9.28 10.22 -12.32
CA ASP A 319 10.64 10.79 -12.36
C ASP A 319 11.64 10.15 -11.37
N GLY A 320 11.49 8.85 -11.10
CA GLY A 320 12.39 8.12 -10.20
C GLY A 320 11.92 8.03 -8.74
N GLU A 321 10.89 8.78 -8.36
CA GLU A 321 10.40 8.90 -6.99
C GLU A 321 8.97 8.39 -6.83
N TYR A 322 8.64 7.95 -5.62
CA TYR A 322 7.29 7.57 -5.23
C TYR A 322 6.54 8.78 -4.67
N ILE A 323 5.40 9.10 -5.27
CA ILE A 323 4.56 10.23 -4.90
C ILE A 323 3.24 9.73 -4.33
N LYS A 324 2.81 10.31 -3.22
CA LYS A 324 1.53 10.02 -2.58
C LYS A 324 0.50 11.01 -3.10
N ASP A 325 -0.11 10.66 -4.22
CA ASP A 325 -1.09 11.52 -4.86
C ASP A 325 -2.42 11.51 -4.08
N LEU A 326 -2.75 12.64 -3.46
CA LEU A 326 -3.92 12.77 -2.59
C LEU A 326 -5.24 12.82 -3.37
N GLU A 327 -5.20 13.14 -4.67
CA GLU A 327 -6.39 13.20 -5.53
C GLU A 327 -7.08 11.82 -5.64
N TYR A 328 -6.29 10.74 -5.60
CA TYR A 328 -6.79 9.38 -5.67
C TYR A 328 -7.42 8.89 -4.36
N LEU A 329 -7.32 9.63 -3.25
CA LEU A 329 -7.91 9.25 -1.96
C LEU A 329 -9.43 9.34 -1.96
N ASN A 330 -10.07 9.95 -2.97
CA ASN A 330 -11.53 10.12 -3.01
C ASN A 330 -12.05 10.84 -1.74
N ARG A 331 -11.33 11.91 -1.36
CA ARG A 331 -11.63 12.80 -0.24
C ARG A 331 -11.49 14.25 -0.70
N ASP A 332 -12.19 15.15 -0.01
CA ASP A 332 -12.10 16.58 -0.29
C ASP A 332 -10.74 17.13 0.18
N LEU A 333 -9.92 17.62 -0.75
CA LEU A 333 -8.59 18.15 -0.47
C LEU A 333 -8.61 19.35 0.50
N SER A 334 -9.74 20.06 0.66
CA SER A 334 -9.82 21.13 1.67
C SER A 334 -9.78 20.60 3.11
N LYS A 335 -9.99 19.29 3.30
CA LYS A 335 -10.08 18.61 4.60
C LYS A 335 -9.07 17.46 4.76
N VAL A 336 -8.13 17.32 3.83
CA VAL A 336 -7.07 16.31 3.88
C VAL A 336 -5.77 16.94 4.34
N ILE A 337 -5.09 16.31 5.30
CA ILE A 337 -3.76 16.71 5.76
C ILE A 337 -2.83 15.51 5.61
N LEU A 338 -1.71 15.69 4.92
CA LEU A 338 -0.65 14.70 4.80
C LEU A 338 0.48 15.04 5.77
N ILE A 339 0.84 14.12 6.66
CA ILE A 339 2.05 14.24 7.49
C ILE A 339 3.08 13.25 6.97
N ASP A 340 4.21 13.78 6.53
CA ASP A 340 5.31 12.99 5.97
C ASP A 340 6.67 13.50 6.42
N THR A 341 7.72 12.74 6.15
CA THR A 341 9.11 13.13 6.42
C THR A 341 9.89 13.50 5.16
N LYS A 342 9.32 13.21 3.99
CA LYS A 342 9.92 13.53 2.68
C LYS A 342 9.00 14.45 1.91
N GLU A 343 9.53 15.58 1.47
CA GLU A 343 8.83 16.55 0.63
C GLU A 343 8.43 15.96 -0.74
N GLU A 344 9.27 15.07 -1.29
CA GLU A 344 9.02 14.39 -2.57
C GLU A 344 7.70 13.61 -2.60
N HIS A 345 7.28 13.05 -1.45
CA HIS A 345 6.02 12.32 -1.37
C HIS A 345 4.80 13.22 -1.59
N ALA A 346 4.91 14.51 -1.25
CA ALA A 346 3.85 15.50 -1.35
C ALA A 346 3.96 16.39 -2.59
N ARG A 347 4.86 16.07 -3.52
CA ARG A 347 5.23 16.94 -4.66
C ARG A 347 4.06 17.44 -5.51
N LEU A 348 2.96 16.67 -5.59
CA LEU A 348 1.77 17.06 -6.35
C LEU A 348 0.78 17.94 -5.56
N GLN A 349 0.79 17.88 -4.23
CA GLN A 349 -0.09 18.65 -3.34
C GLN A 349 0.67 19.16 -2.10
N PRO A 350 1.70 20.02 -2.27
CA PRO A 350 2.51 20.52 -1.15
C PRO A 350 1.70 21.33 -0.14
N GLU A 351 0.62 21.99 -0.57
CA GLU A 351 -0.23 22.83 0.28
C GLU A 351 -1.04 22.05 1.33
N ASN A 352 -1.15 20.74 1.16
CA ASN A 352 -1.82 19.83 2.09
C ASN A 352 -0.83 19.08 3.00
N ALA A 353 0.48 19.30 2.81
CA ALA A 353 1.51 18.52 3.48
C ALA A 353 2.17 19.26 4.64
N VAL A 354 2.38 18.53 5.72
CA VAL A 354 3.21 18.90 6.86
C VAL A 354 4.43 17.99 6.83
N VAL A 355 5.56 18.54 6.40
CA VAL A 355 6.83 17.83 6.35
C VAL A 355 7.52 17.98 7.71
N LEU A 356 7.73 16.86 8.40
CA LEU A 356 8.45 16.79 9.67
C LEU A 356 9.87 16.26 9.46
N ASP A 357 10.76 16.60 10.39
CA ASP A 357 12.08 16.00 10.43
C ASP A 357 11.99 14.48 10.67
N LYS A 358 12.87 13.74 9.99
CA LYS A 358 12.99 12.28 10.15
C LYS A 358 13.36 11.94 11.58
N TRP A 359 12.61 11.02 12.19
CA TRP A 359 12.93 10.51 13.51
C TRP A 359 14.00 9.42 13.44
N THR A 360 15.12 9.65 14.13
CA THR A 360 16.30 8.75 14.10
C THR A 360 16.30 7.72 15.24
N GLY A 361 15.16 7.48 15.89
CA GLY A 361 15.08 6.54 17.02
C GLY A 361 15.28 7.14 18.42
N ASP A 362 15.41 8.47 18.57
CA ASP A 362 15.59 9.09 19.91
C ASP A 362 14.34 8.89 20.80
N PRO A 363 14.46 8.23 21.98
CA PRO A 363 13.34 8.03 22.90
C PRO A 363 12.87 9.31 23.60
N LYS A 364 13.63 10.41 23.55
CA LYS A 364 13.24 11.70 24.14
C LYS A 364 12.45 12.59 23.19
N ASP A 365 12.24 12.15 21.95
CA ASP A 365 11.46 12.91 20.98
C ASP A 365 10.02 13.14 21.48
N LYS A 366 9.57 14.38 21.37
CA LYS A 366 8.20 14.82 21.72
C LYS A 366 7.49 15.48 20.56
N THR A 367 8.11 15.49 19.38
CA THR A 367 7.63 16.25 18.23
C THR A 367 6.25 15.78 17.77
N LEU A 368 6.00 14.45 17.78
CA LEU A 368 4.70 13.89 17.41
C LEU A 368 3.58 14.31 18.37
N VAL A 369 3.84 14.26 19.68
CA VAL A 369 2.88 14.68 20.71
C VAL A 369 2.66 16.19 20.68
N ALA A 370 3.70 16.97 20.39
CA ALA A 370 3.61 18.42 20.29
C ALA A 370 2.75 18.89 19.10
N LEU A 371 2.52 18.04 18.10
CA LEU A 371 1.65 18.33 16.97
C LEU A 371 0.15 18.17 17.28
N ILE A 372 -0.20 17.40 18.32
CA ILE A 372 -1.60 17.10 18.69
C ILE A 372 -2.41 18.39 18.93
N PRO A 373 -1.95 19.39 19.71
CA PRO A 373 -2.70 20.63 19.93
C PRO A 373 -3.08 21.37 18.64
N PHE A 374 -2.21 21.32 17.63
CA PHE A 374 -2.45 21.97 16.35
C PHE A 374 -3.52 21.24 15.54
N LEU A 375 -3.44 19.91 15.46
CA LEU A 375 -4.43 19.09 14.77
C LEU A 375 -5.80 19.13 15.47
N GLU A 376 -5.80 19.03 16.79
CA GLU A 376 -7.00 19.22 17.62
C GLU A 376 -7.66 20.58 17.32
N TYR A 377 -6.87 21.64 17.05
CA TYR A 377 -7.38 22.98 16.78
C TYR A 377 -8.06 23.09 15.43
N LEU A 378 -7.48 22.49 14.40
CA LEU A 378 -8.08 22.45 13.08
C LEU A 378 -9.45 21.75 13.11
N ALA A 379 -9.52 20.60 13.80
CA ALA A 379 -10.76 19.85 13.93
C ALA A 379 -11.80 20.53 14.83
N GLY A 380 -11.36 21.07 15.97
CA GLY A 380 -12.23 21.69 16.96
C GLY A 380 -12.83 23.03 16.53
N MET A 381 -12.11 23.81 15.72
CA MET A 381 -12.60 25.08 15.17
C MET A 381 -13.48 24.91 13.94
N GLY A 382 -13.51 23.73 13.32
CA GLY A 382 -14.30 23.48 12.11
C GLY A 382 -13.84 24.30 10.91
N VAL A 383 -12.53 24.37 10.67
CA VAL A 383 -11.94 25.10 9.53
C VAL A 383 -12.41 24.49 8.21
N GLU A 384 -13.03 25.28 7.33
CA GLU A 384 -13.56 24.78 6.04
C GLU A 384 -12.45 24.31 5.07
N ASP A 385 -11.31 25.01 5.06
CA ASP A 385 -10.13 24.70 4.24
C ASP A 385 -8.84 24.78 5.08
N VAL A 386 -8.12 23.66 5.18
CA VAL A 386 -6.88 23.55 5.97
C VAL A 386 -5.69 24.23 5.30
N ARG A 387 -5.67 24.39 3.97
CA ARG A 387 -4.50 24.83 3.19
C ARG A 387 -4.04 26.25 3.53
N PRO A 388 -4.93 27.27 3.68
CA PRO A 388 -4.52 28.61 4.09
C PRO A 388 -3.94 28.64 5.51
N VAL A 389 -4.41 27.76 6.40
CA VAL A 389 -3.91 27.66 7.77
C VAL A 389 -2.52 27.06 7.74
N LEU A 390 -2.30 25.96 7.02
CA LEU A 390 -0.99 25.33 6.85
C LEU A 390 0.03 26.31 6.26
N LYS A 391 -0.34 27.01 5.19
CA LYS A 391 0.48 28.05 4.55
C LYS A 391 0.94 29.16 5.51
N SER A 392 0.15 29.44 6.54
CA SER A 392 0.51 30.45 7.54
C SER A 392 1.67 30.02 8.46
N PHE A 393 2.03 28.74 8.45
CA PHE A 393 3.14 28.16 9.22
C PHE A 393 4.32 27.75 8.31
N ASP A 394 4.31 28.13 7.03
CA ASP A 394 5.41 27.81 6.11
C ASP A 394 6.73 28.41 6.62
N GLY A 395 7.77 27.56 6.70
CA GLY A 395 9.11 27.94 7.15
C GLY A 395 9.30 28.02 8.67
N THR A 396 8.31 27.62 9.47
CA THR A 396 8.44 27.55 10.93
C THR A 396 8.18 26.14 11.46
N VAL A 397 8.62 25.90 12.69
CA VAL A 397 8.31 24.66 13.41
C VAL A 397 6.90 24.79 14.00
N ILE A 398 5.93 24.11 13.37
CA ILE A 398 4.48 24.24 13.66
C ILE A 398 4.17 24.16 15.16
N PRO A 399 4.63 23.16 15.94
CA PRO A 399 4.28 23.09 17.37
C PRO A 399 4.72 24.31 18.19
N VAL A 400 5.91 24.85 17.88
CA VAL A 400 6.48 25.98 18.64
C VAL A 400 5.76 27.27 18.31
N GLU A 401 5.45 27.49 17.03
CA GLU A 401 4.71 28.68 16.63
C GLU A 401 3.26 28.61 17.11
N PHE A 402 2.62 27.44 17.00
CA PHE A 402 1.26 27.24 17.49
C PHE A 402 1.15 27.52 18.99
N ALA A 403 2.09 27.05 19.82
CA ALA A 403 2.12 27.34 21.25
C ALA A 403 2.25 28.86 21.54
N LYS A 404 3.02 29.60 20.74
CA LYS A 404 3.12 31.07 20.84
C LYS A 404 1.80 31.75 20.48
N ARG A 405 1.16 31.31 19.39
CA ARG A 405 -0.14 31.83 18.95
C ARG A 405 -1.22 31.53 19.99
N GLU A 406 -1.25 30.32 20.55
CA GLU A 406 -2.17 29.92 21.62
C GLU A 406 -2.01 30.81 22.85
N LYS A 407 -0.77 31.05 23.30
CA LYS A 407 -0.50 31.95 24.44
C LYS A 407 -0.99 33.37 24.17
N ALA A 408 -0.74 33.91 22.99
CA ALA A 408 -1.20 35.25 22.61
C ALA A 408 -2.75 35.33 22.55
N MET A 409 -3.41 34.28 22.07
CA MET A 409 -4.88 34.19 22.07
C MET A 409 -5.45 34.12 23.49
N ARG A 410 -4.81 33.35 24.38
CA ARG A 410 -5.19 33.24 25.79
C ARG A 410 -5.06 34.58 26.52
N GLU A 411 -3.95 35.29 26.33
CA GLU A 411 -3.76 36.62 26.92
C GLU A 411 -4.77 37.67 26.42
N ARG A 412 -5.20 37.57 25.14
CA ARG A 412 -6.26 38.44 24.59
C ARG A 412 -7.61 38.11 25.19
N PHE A 413 -7.96 36.84 25.26
CA PHE A 413 -9.20 36.37 25.86
C PHE A 413 -9.32 36.77 27.33
N GLU A 414 -8.24 36.61 28.11
CA GLU A 414 -8.21 37.04 29.52
C GLU A 414 -8.44 38.54 29.68
N LYS A 415 -7.88 39.37 28.78
CA LYS A 415 -8.11 40.82 28.77
C LYS A 415 -9.57 41.16 28.45
N GLU A 416 -10.14 40.55 27.42
CA GLU A 416 -11.55 40.73 27.04
C GLU A 416 -12.49 40.32 28.18
N LEU A 417 -12.23 39.18 28.82
CA LEU A 417 -13.00 38.67 29.94
C LEU A 417 -12.87 39.59 31.17
N ALA A 418 -11.68 40.14 31.44
CA ALA A 418 -11.47 41.11 32.51
C ALA A 418 -12.20 42.44 32.23
N GLU A 419 -12.24 42.89 30.97
CA GLU A 419 -13.02 44.06 30.55
C GLU A 419 -14.53 43.81 30.67
N GLU A 420 -15.02 42.65 30.27
CA GLU A 420 -16.43 42.27 30.43
C GLU A 420 -16.82 42.20 31.90
N LYS A 421 -15.98 41.62 32.76
CA LYS A 421 -16.19 41.58 34.21
C LYS A 421 -16.27 42.99 34.80
N LYS A 422 -15.45 43.93 34.30
CA LYS A 422 -15.53 45.34 34.69
C LYS A 422 -16.78 46.04 34.18
N LYS A 423 -17.33 45.64 33.02
CA LYS A 423 -18.54 46.23 32.41
C LYS A 423 -19.85 45.69 33.00
N LYS A 424 -19.88 44.50 33.61
CA LYS A 424 -21.10 43.91 34.20
C LYS A 424 -21.34 44.44 35.63
N PRO A 425 -22.52 45.03 35.95
CA PRO A 425 -22.84 45.43 37.32
C PRO A 425 -22.95 44.19 38.23
N SER A 426 -22.48 44.31 39.48
CA SER A 426 -22.29 43.20 40.45
C SER A 426 -23.58 42.48 40.92
N LEU A 427 -24.73 42.76 40.31
CA LEU A 427 -26.05 42.23 40.68
C LEU A 427 -26.84 41.79 39.43
N SER A 428 -26.23 40.99 38.55
CA SER A 428 -26.96 40.37 37.43
C SER A 428 -27.70 39.11 37.90
N MET A 429 -29.01 39.09 37.71
CA MET A 429 -29.98 38.05 38.12
C MET A 429 -29.63 36.61 37.67
N GLY A 430 -28.71 36.43 36.71
CA GLY A 430 -28.17 35.12 36.31
C GLY A 430 -27.15 34.50 37.30
N SER A 431 -26.48 35.31 38.12
CA SER A 431 -25.51 34.84 39.13
C SER A 431 -26.17 34.08 40.28
N LEU A 432 -27.42 34.39 40.59
CA LEU A 432 -28.15 33.81 41.73
C LEU A 432 -28.79 32.46 41.35
N ALA A 433 -29.14 32.28 40.07
CA ALA A 433 -29.61 31.01 39.51
C ALA A 433 -28.49 29.96 39.42
N GLY A 434 -27.26 30.38 39.09
CA GLY A 434 -26.07 29.51 39.10
C GLY A 434 -25.62 29.12 40.51
N ALA A 435 -25.74 30.02 41.50
CA ALA A 435 -25.40 29.73 42.90
C ALA A 435 -26.44 28.83 43.61
N LEU A 436 -27.69 28.78 43.12
CA LEU A 436 -28.75 27.90 43.62
C LEU A 436 -28.88 26.58 42.86
N GLY A 437 -27.97 26.27 41.92
CA GLY A 437 -27.98 25.00 41.19
C GLY A 437 -29.19 24.77 40.27
N LEU A 438 -29.88 25.84 39.87
CA LEU A 438 -31.12 25.79 39.09
C LEU A 438 -30.88 25.88 37.56
N SER A 439 -29.63 25.82 37.09
CA SER A 439 -29.32 25.68 35.67
C SER A 439 -29.72 24.28 35.19
N SER A 440 -30.97 24.18 34.73
CA SER A 440 -31.49 23.07 33.95
C SER A 440 -30.62 22.89 32.71
N GLY A 441 -29.79 21.84 32.70
CA GLY A 441 -28.87 21.59 31.59
C GLY A 441 -27.77 20.56 31.86
N ARG A 442 -27.91 19.67 32.84
CA ARG A 442 -27.12 18.43 32.84
C ARG A 442 -27.63 17.55 31.71
N THR A 443 -26.95 17.54 30.58
CA THR A 443 -27.14 16.49 29.57
C THR A 443 -26.76 15.15 30.19
N ILE A 444 -27.46 14.09 29.77
CA ILE A 444 -27.43 12.73 30.35
C ILE A 444 -26.02 12.11 30.46
N ASP A 445 -25.03 12.64 29.73
CA ASP A 445 -23.65 12.13 29.69
C ASP A 445 -22.62 12.88 30.58
N GLY A 446 -23.05 13.80 31.44
CA GLY A 446 -22.11 14.51 32.36
C GLY A 446 -21.25 15.59 31.68
N GLU A 447 -21.68 16.08 30.52
CA GLU A 447 -21.05 17.22 29.84
C GLU A 447 -21.56 18.56 30.39
N VAL A 448 -20.64 19.51 30.52
CA VAL A 448 -20.94 20.92 30.79
C VAL A 448 -21.36 21.55 29.46
N SER A 449 -22.54 22.17 29.41
CA SER A 449 -22.99 22.83 28.17
C SER A 449 -21.98 23.93 27.74
N PRO A 450 -21.80 24.21 26.43
CA PRO A 450 -20.87 25.26 25.98
C PRO A 450 -21.11 26.62 26.63
N SER A 451 -22.38 26.91 26.94
CA SER A 451 -22.83 28.08 27.71
C SER A 451 -22.39 28.08 29.17
N GLU A 452 -22.33 26.93 29.82
CA GLU A 452 -21.90 26.78 31.22
C GLU A 452 -20.38 26.80 31.34
N GLY A 453 -19.66 26.27 30.35
CA GLY A 453 -18.21 26.40 30.28
C GLY A 453 -17.75 27.85 30.05
N LEU A 454 -18.52 28.62 29.26
CA LEU A 454 -18.31 30.06 29.12
C LEU A 454 -18.65 30.80 30.43
N ALA A 455 -19.67 30.36 31.16
CA ALA A 455 -19.99 30.90 32.49
C ALA A 455 -18.91 30.59 33.54
N GLN A 456 -18.22 29.44 33.41
CA GLN A 456 -17.01 29.10 34.18
C GLN A 456 -15.77 29.91 33.75
N GLY A 457 -15.86 30.70 32.67
CA GLY A 457 -14.77 31.51 32.14
C GLY A 457 -13.69 30.71 31.42
N LYS A 458 -13.96 29.46 31.05
CA LYS A 458 -13.04 28.63 30.26
C LYS A 458 -13.13 29.02 28.79
N MET A 459 -11.99 29.04 28.10
CA MET A 459 -12.00 29.20 26.64
C MET A 459 -12.73 28.01 26.00
N LEU A 460 -13.40 28.23 24.87
CA LEU A 460 -14.02 27.17 24.08
C LEU A 460 -13.03 26.02 23.79
N TRP A 461 -11.78 26.40 23.53
CA TRP A 461 -10.67 25.48 23.30
C TRP A 461 -10.42 24.53 24.47
N ASP A 462 -10.36 25.05 25.69
CA ASP A 462 -10.09 24.23 26.87
C ASP A 462 -11.25 23.24 27.13
N GLN A 463 -12.49 23.62 26.77
CA GLN A 463 -13.66 22.72 26.85
C GLN A 463 -13.55 21.57 25.83
N ILE A 464 -13.14 21.87 24.60
CA ILE A 464 -12.94 20.85 23.55
C ILE A 464 -11.84 19.87 23.99
N ARG A 465 -10.76 20.38 24.58
CA ARG A 465 -9.66 19.57 25.09
C ARG A 465 -10.06 18.67 26.25
N GLU A 466 -10.77 19.21 27.23
CA GLU A 466 -11.30 18.43 28.35
C GLU A 466 -12.24 17.31 27.85
N ARG A 467 -13.07 17.60 26.85
CA ARG A 467 -13.94 16.60 26.21
C ARG A 467 -13.11 15.51 25.52
N GLY A 468 -12.12 15.89 24.72
CA GLY A 468 -11.24 14.95 24.02
C GLY A 468 -10.46 14.05 24.98
N GLN A 469 -9.95 14.61 26.07
CA GLN A 469 -9.25 13.85 27.12
C GLN A 469 -10.17 12.86 27.81
N LYS A 470 -11.39 13.26 28.18
CA LYS A 470 -12.39 12.35 28.75
C LYS A 470 -12.73 11.20 27.81
N ASN A 471 -12.97 11.51 26.54
CA ASN A 471 -13.25 10.49 25.53
C ASN A 471 -12.07 9.51 25.37
N TYR A 472 -10.84 10.02 25.37
CA TYR A 472 -9.64 9.18 25.33
C TYR A 472 -9.53 8.26 26.55
N GLU A 473 -9.77 8.79 27.75
CA GLU A 473 -9.77 7.99 28.99
C GLU A 473 -10.85 6.90 28.98
N MET A 474 -12.02 7.18 28.39
CA MET A 474 -13.07 6.17 28.22
C MET A 474 -12.62 5.06 27.25
N ILE A 475 -12.08 5.43 26.08
CA ILE A 475 -11.56 4.47 25.10
C ILE A 475 -10.44 3.61 25.71
N GLU A 476 -9.51 4.21 26.46
CA GLU A 476 -8.45 3.47 27.17
C GLU A 476 -9.00 2.50 28.21
N ARG A 477 -10.04 2.90 28.96
CA ARG A 477 -10.70 2.03 29.93
C ARG A 477 -11.33 0.83 29.23
N GLU A 478 -12.03 1.05 28.13
CA GLU A 478 -12.64 -0.02 27.33
C GLU A 478 -11.59 -0.96 26.73
N ILE A 479 -10.50 -0.42 26.19
CA ILE A 479 -9.38 -1.22 25.66
C ILE A 479 -8.75 -2.06 26.77
N ARG A 480 -8.60 -1.51 27.98
CA ARG A 480 -8.04 -2.24 29.12
C ARG A 480 -8.94 -3.38 29.58
N GLU A 481 -10.26 -3.18 29.59
CA GLU A 481 -11.23 -4.17 30.05
C GLU A 481 -11.55 -5.23 28.98
N ASN A 482 -11.69 -4.82 27.72
CA ASN A 482 -12.20 -5.66 26.63
C ASN A 482 -11.18 -5.97 25.53
N GLY A 483 -9.96 -5.42 25.60
CA GLY A 483 -8.97 -5.51 24.54
C GLY A 483 -8.59 -6.95 24.15
N GLU A 484 -8.37 -7.83 25.14
CA GLU A 484 -8.02 -9.23 24.88
C GLU A 484 -9.15 -9.97 24.16
N LYS A 485 -10.40 -9.69 24.54
CA LYS A 485 -11.58 -10.27 23.91
C LYS A 485 -11.70 -9.82 22.45
N TRP A 486 -11.49 -8.54 22.18
CA TRP A 486 -11.52 -8.02 20.80
C TRP A 486 -10.41 -8.61 19.93
N LEU A 487 -9.20 -8.76 20.48
CA LEU A 487 -8.09 -9.39 19.76
C LEU A 487 -8.38 -10.85 19.43
N ALA A 488 -8.94 -11.61 20.38
CA ALA A 488 -9.34 -13.00 20.15
C ALA A 488 -10.46 -13.12 19.10
N GLU A 489 -11.47 -12.23 19.16
CA GLU A 489 -12.55 -12.19 18.17
C GLU A 489 -12.01 -11.86 16.76
N MET A 490 -11.10 -10.90 16.65
CA MET A 490 -10.47 -10.54 15.37
C MET A 490 -9.60 -11.66 14.81
N ALA A 491 -8.82 -12.35 15.65
CA ALA A 491 -8.01 -13.48 15.23
C ALA A 491 -8.88 -14.64 14.72
N ALA A 492 -9.98 -14.95 15.42
CA ALA A 492 -10.93 -15.98 14.99
C ALA A 492 -11.62 -15.61 13.66
N GLU A 493 -11.95 -14.32 13.46
CA GLU A 493 -12.52 -13.82 12.21
C GLU A 493 -11.52 -13.92 11.05
N GLU A 494 -10.24 -13.58 11.27
CA GLU A 494 -9.18 -13.71 10.26
C GLU A 494 -8.93 -15.19 9.89
N GLU A 495 -8.92 -16.09 10.87
CA GLU A 495 -8.81 -17.53 10.62
C GLU A 495 -9.99 -18.06 9.81
N LYS A 496 -11.21 -17.62 10.16
CA LYS A 496 -12.41 -17.99 9.42
C LYS A 496 -12.37 -17.45 7.99
N ALA A 497 -11.98 -16.19 7.80
CA ALA A 497 -11.81 -15.62 6.47
C ALA A 497 -10.72 -16.35 5.67
N ARG A 498 -9.62 -16.75 6.30
CA ARG A 498 -8.56 -17.56 5.68
C ARG A 498 -9.09 -18.95 5.28
N GLN A 499 -9.91 -19.58 6.12
CA GLN A 499 -10.57 -20.85 5.81
C GLN A 499 -11.58 -20.70 4.67
N GLU A 500 -12.39 -19.64 4.64
CA GLU A 500 -13.32 -19.32 3.55
C GLU A 500 -12.57 -19.05 2.24
N GLN A 501 -11.45 -18.31 2.28
CA GLN A 501 -10.59 -18.10 1.12
C GLN A 501 -9.96 -19.40 0.64
N MET A 502 -9.40 -20.22 1.53
CA MET A 502 -8.85 -21.54 1.17
C MET A 502 -9.94 -22.47 0.61
N ALA A 503 -11.15 -22.44 1.18
CA ALA A 503 -12.29 -23.21 0.68
C ALA A 503 -12.74 -22.70 -0.70
N SER A 504 -12.76 -21.38 -0.92
CA SER A 504 -13.07 -20.79 -2.23
C SER A 504 -12.00 -21.09 -3.28
N MET A 505 -10.72 -21.05 -2.92
CA MET A 505 -9.60 -21.45 -3.79
C MET A 505 -9.66 -22.94 -4.10
N LYS A 506 -9.93 -23.79 -3.10
CA LYS A 506 -10.11 -25.23 -3.31
C LYS A 506 -11.32 -25.52 -4.20
N GLY A 507 -12.44 -24.82 -4.00
CA GLY A 507 -13.66 -24.92 -4.82
C GLY A 507 -13.47 -24.41 -6.25
N SER A 508 -12.71 -23.33 -6.44
CA SER A 508 -12.32 -22.82 -7.76
C SER A 508 -11.36 -23.77 -8.46
N PHE A 509 -10.41 -24.36 -7.72
CA PHE A 509 -9.46 -25.35 -8.24
C PHE A 509 -10.16 -26.66 -8.62
N THR A 510 -11.11 -27.16 -7.81
CA THR A 510 -11.92 -28.34 -8.15
C THR A 510 -12.94 -28.05 -9.25
N GLY A 511 -13.45 -26.83 -9.39
CA GLY A 511 -14.28 -26.43 -10.53
C GLY A 511 -13.52 -26.39 -11.86
N VAL A 512 -12.26 -25.92 -11.85
CA VAL A 512 -11.39 -25.85 -13.04
C VAL A 512 -10.78 -27.21 -13.40
N PHE A 513 -10.59 -28.13 -12.43
CA PHE A 513 -10.01 -29.47 -12.66
C PHE A 513 -11.03 -30.64 -12.61
N GLY A 514 -12.27 -30.43 -12.16
CA GLY A 514 -13.19 -31.51 -11.76
C GLY A 514 -14.57 -31.50 -12.42
N ALA A 515 -14.85 -30.66 -13.41
CA ALA A 515 -16.08 -30.77 -14.21
C ALA A 515 -15.83 -31.62 -15.46
N GLY A 516 -15.81 -32.94 -15.27
CA GLY A 516 -15.60 -33.91 -16.34
C GLY A 516 -16.00 -35.33 -15.94
N GLY A 517 -17.14 -35.51 -15.28
CA GLY A 517 -17.63 -36.82 -14.90
C GLY A 517 -19.10 -36.79 -14.52
N ASN A 518 -19.90 -37.54 -15.29
CA ASN A 518 -21.29 -37.97 -15.06
C ASN A 518 -22.42 -36.98 -15.39
N LYS A 519 -22.81 -37.01 -16.67
CA LYS A 519 -24.21 -37.23 -17.06
C LYS A 519 -24.26 -38.48 -17.93
N GLU A 520 -24.67 -39.60 -17.34
CA GLU A 520 -25.39 -40.68 -18.03
C GLU A 520 -26.88 -40.50 -17.75
#